data_AF-A0A2M6YRQ4-F1
#
_entry.id   AF-A0A2M6YRQ4-F1
#
_cell.length_a   1.000
_cell.length_b   1.000
_cell.length_c   1.000
_cell.angle_alpha   90.00
_cell.angle_beta   90.00
_cell.angle_gamma   90.00
#
_symmetry.space_group_name_H-M   'P 1'
#
loop_
_entity.id
_entity.type
_entity.pdbx_description
1 polymer ?
#
loop_
_entity_poly.entity_id
_entity_poly.type
_entity_poly.pdbx_seq_one_letter_code
_entity_poly.pdbx_strand_id
1 'polypeptide(L)'
;MLLTLLKEGYLFLRNYYGLLVHPSRTIIKIRQKPDWSQTILIFGLPGYFWAGTIFFLAILRFLIGIRGNLGWVAQTSLVLVTSIAALLFVYLLYFLFVTFKKFNRRK
;
A
#
# COMPACT_ATOMS: atom_id res chain seq x y z
N MET A 1 -2.42 23.54 8.58
CA MET A 1 -2.73 22.11 8.74
C MET A 1 -3.47 21.54 7.52
N LEU A 2 -4.58 22.15 7.06
CA LEU A 2 -5.32 21.71 5.86
C LEU A 2 -4.48 21.68 4.57
N LEU A 3 -3.68 22.73 4.32
CA LEU A 3 -2.78 22.82 3.16
C LEU A 3 -1.74 21.69 3.11
N THR A 4 -1.24 21.25 4.27
CA THR A 4 -0.26 20.17 4.37
C THR A 4 -0.89 18.83 3.98
N LEU A 5 -2.11 18.58 4.44
CA LEU A 5 -2.86 17.37 4.14
C LEU A 5 -3.22 17.27 2.66
N LEU A 6 -3.65 18.38 2.05
CA LEU A 6 -3.92 18.45 0.61
C LEU A 6 -2.67 18.20 -0.22
N LYS A 7 -1.53 18.76 0.20
CA LYS A 7 -0.23 18.54 -0.46
C LYS A 7 0.18 17.07 -0.38
N GLU A 8 0.09 16.44 0.78
CA GLU A 8 0.43 15.02 0.96
C GLU A 8 -0.50 14.10 0.17
N GLY A 9 -1.81 14.39 0.15
CA GLY A 9 -2.78 13.65 -0.65
C GLY A 9 -2.51 13.76 -2.15
N TYR A 10 -2.19 14.96 -2.64
CA TYR A 10 -1.80 15.15 -4.04
C TYR A 10 -0.52 14.39 -4.40
N LEU A 11 0.51 14.45 -3.55
CA LEU A 11 1.76 13.72 -3.75
C LEU A 11 1.54 12.22 -3.76
N PHE A 12 0.69 11.72 -2.85
CA PHE A 12 0.31 10.33 -2.79
C PHE A 12 -0.39 9.88 -4.07
N LEU A 13 -1.45 10.58 -4.50
CA LEU A 13 -2.18 10.26 -5.73
C LEU A 13 -1.27 10.27 -6.96
N ARG A 14 -0.40 11.28 -7.07
CA ARG A 14 0.57 11.39 -8.14
C ARG A 14 1.53 10.20 -8.17
N ASN A 15 2.05 9.81 -7.00
CA ASN A 15 3.00 8.71 -6.91
C ASN A 15 2.30 7.34 -7.06
N TYR A 16 1.07 7.19 -6.60
CA TYR A 16 0.23 6.00 -6.83
C TYR A 16 -0.04 5.81 -8.32
N TYR A 17 -0.50 6.86 -9.01
CA TYR A 17 -0.67 6.83 -10.47
C TYR A 17 0.66 6.55 -11.19
N GLY A 18 1.74 7.18 -10.71
CA GLY A 18 3.09 6.93 -11.21
C GLY A 18 3.55 5.49 -11.05
N LEU A 19 3.13 4.79 -9.99
CA LEU A 19 3.43 3.37 -9.80
C LEU A 19 2.68 2.51 -10.82
N LEU A 20 1.42 2.83 -11.10
CA LEU A 20 0.62 2.07 -12.08
C LEU A 20 1.17 2.21 -13.50
N VAL A 21 1.55 3.43 -13.91
CA VAL A 21 1.95 3.71 -15.30
C VAL A 21 3.46 3.55 -15.53
N HIS A 22 4.29 4.00 -14.58
CA HIS A 22 5.75 4.06 -14.72
C HIS A 22 6.48 3.66 -13.43
N PRO A 23 6.34 2.41 -12.96
CA PRO A 23 6.77 2.00 -11.61
C PRO A 23 8.25 2.24 -11.34
N SER A 24 9.14 1.87 -12.27
CA SER A 24 10.58 2.07 -12.08
C SER A 24 10.96 3.56 -11.96
N ARG A 25 10.39 4.44 -12.78
CA ARG A 25 10.69 5.88 -12.73
C ARG A 25 10.19 6.50 -11.43
N THR A 26 9.02 6.06 -10.99
CA THR A 26 8.41 6.53 -9.75
C THR A 26 9.23 6.11 -8.52
N ILE A 27 9.67 4.85 -8.44
CA ILE A 27 10.55 4.40 -7.34
C ILE A 27 11.89 5.14 -7.35
N ILE A 28 12.50 5.36 -8.52
CA ILE A 28 13.73 6.16 -8.63
C ILE A 28 13.50 7.57 -8.07
N LYS A 29 12.40 8.20 -8.45
CA LYS A 29 12.06 9.56 -8.02
C LYS A 29 11.84 9.65 -6.51
N ILE A 30 11.13 8.68 -5.93
CA ILE A 30 10.92 8.57 -4.47
C ILE A 30 12.26 8.41 -3.76
N ARG A 31 13.19 7.59 -4.30
CA ARG A 31 14.52 7.41 -3.72
C ARG A 31 15.41 8.66 -3.83
N GLN A 32 15.33 9.39 -4.94
CA GLN A 32 16.17 10.59 -5.18
C GLN A 32 15.75 11.79 -4.34
N LYS A 33 14.46 11.91 -4.03
CA LYS A 33 13.91 12.95 -3.16
C LYS A 33 13.23 12.26 -1.99
N PRO A 34 14.01 11.76 -1.00
CA PRO A 34 13.46 10.96 0.10
C PRO A 34 12.60 11.83 0.99
N ASP A 35 11.31 11.85 0.68
CA ASP A 35 10.27 12.26 1.60
C ASP A 35 9.83 11.01 2.36
N TRP A 36 10.20 10.93 3.65
CA TRP A 36 9.90 9.80 4.50
C TRP A 36 8.39 9.55 4.60
N SER A 37 7.58 10.61 4.61
CA SER A 37 6.11 10.50 4.66
C SER A 37 5.57 9.74 3.44
N GLN A 38 6.02 10.12 2.24
CA GLN A 38 5.59 9.53 0.97
C GLN A 38 6.14 8.11 0.79
N THR A 39 7.36 7.87 1.25
CA THR A 39 7.98 6.54 1.23
C THR A 39 7.16 5.57 2.08
N ILE A 40 6.82 5.97 3.31
CA ILE A 40 5.99 5.18 4.22
C ILE A 40 4.58 4.99 3.64
N LEU A 41 3.95 6.05 3.11
CA LEU A 41 2.61 5.95 2.53
C LEU A 41 2.55 4.94 1.38
N ILE A 42 3.57 4.89 0.53
CA ILE A 42 3.59 4.04 -0.64
C ILE A 42 4.01 2.62 -0.34
N PHE A 43 5.13 2.42 0.36
CA PHE A 43 5.61 1.08 0.66
C PHE A 43 4.78 0.43 1.77
N GLY A 44 4.13 1.23 2.62
CA GLY A 44 3.16 0.78 3.61
C GLY A 44 1.76 0.50 3.05
N LEU A 45 1.46 0.89 1.81
CA LEU A 45 0.13 0.74 1.19
C LEU A 45 -0.47 -0.67 1.30
N PRO A 46 0.28 -1.76 1.02
CA PRO A 46 -0.23 -3.12 1.22
C PRO A 46 -0.61 -3.39 2.67
N GLY A 47 0.20 -2.91 3.62
CA GLY A 47 -0.04 -3.05 5.05
C GLY A 47 -1.24 -2.24 5.53
N TYR A 48 -1.39 -0.99 5.07
CA TYR A 48 -2.55 -0.15 5.41
C TYR A 48 -3.84 -0.72 4.86
N PHE A 49 -3.83 -1.24 3.63
CA PHE A 49 -4.99 -1.87 3.01
C PHE A 49 -5.41 -3.14 3.78
N TRP A 50 -4.43 -3.97 4.16
CA TRP A 50 -4.67 -5.18 4.94
C TRP A 50 -5.18 -4.88 6.35
N ALA A 51 -4.49 -3.99 7.08
CA ALA A 51 -4.87 -3.59 8.43
C ALA A 51 -6.24 -2.88 8.47
N GLY A 52 -6.51 -2.00 7.50
CA GLY A 52 -7.81 -1.33 7.36
C GLY A 52 -8.96 -2.32 7.18
N THR A 53 -8.73 -3.40 6.41
CA THR A 53 -9.74 -4.47 6.24
C THR A 53 -10.00 -5.22 7.54
N ILE A 54 -8.96 -5.60 8.28
CA ILE A 54 -9.12 -6.28 9.58
C ILE A 54 -9.89 -5.39 10.55
N PHE A 55 -9.50 -4.11 10.62
CA PHE A 55 -10.14 -3.13 11.48
C PHE A 55 -11.62 -2.94 11.11
N PHE A 56 -11.93 -2.84 9.83
CA PHE A 56 -13.31 -2.74 9.34
C PHE A 56 -14.13 -3.98 9.71
N LEU A 57 -13.59 -5.19 9.51
CA LEU A 57 -14.26 -6.44 9.90
C LEU A 57 -14.47 -6.53 11.41
N ALA A 58 -13.52 -6.04 12.21
CA ALA A 58 -13.65 -5.99 13.67
C ALA A 58 -14.78 -5.03 14.11
N ILE A 59 -14.86 -3.84 13.51
CA ILE A 59 -15.94 -2.88 13.77
C ILE A 59 -17.29 -3.48 13.37
N LEU A 60 -17.37 -4.04 12.16
CA LEU A 60 -18.61 -4.64 11.66
C LEU A 60 -19.10 -5.75 12.58
N ARG A 61 -18.18 -6.57 13.08
CA ARG A 61 -18.48 -7.61 14.06
C ARG A 61 -18.99 -7.05 15.37
N PHE A 62 -18.40 -5.97 15.86
CA PHE A 62 -18.85 -5.28 17.06
C PHE A 62 -20.28 -4.72 16.88
N LEU A 63 -20.55 -4.08 15.74
CA LEU A 63 -21.84 -3.47 15.43
C LEU A 63 -22.98 -4.49 15.28
N ILE A 64 -22.73 -5.64 14.64
CA ILE A 64 -23.75 -6.68 14.41
C ILE A 64 -23.87 -7.61 15.64
N GLY A 65 -23.02 -7.46 16.66
CA GLY A 65 -23.10 -8.25 17.90
C GLY A 65 -22.76 -9.73 17.73
N ILE A 66 -22.10 -10.12 16.63
CA ILE A 66 -21.76 -11.52 16.35
C ILE A 66 -20.62 -11.99 17.27
N ARG A 67 -20.97 -12.81 18.25
CA ARG A 67 -20.04 -13.51 19.14
C ARG A 67 -19.88 -14.96 18.65
N GLY A 68 -18.75 -15.27 17.99
CA GLY A 68 -18.45 -16.63 17.54
C GLY A 68 -17.46 -16.68 16.38
N ASN A 69 -17.53 -17.74 15.59
CA ASN A 69 -16.68 -17.94 14.40
C ASN A 69 -16.92 -16.85 13.36
N LEU A 70 -15.84 -16.48 12.66
CA LEU A 70 -15.93 -15.65 11.46
C LEU A 70 -16.79 -16.39 10.43
N GLY A 71 -17.89 -15.78 10.01
CA GLY A 71 -18.73 -16.32 8.95
C GLY A 71 -17.93 -16.47 7.65
N TRP A 72 -18.39 -17.37 6.78
CA TRP A 72 -17.64 -17.74 5.57
C TRP A 72 -17.35 -16.55 4.64
N VAL A 73 -18.24 -15.56 4.63
CA VAL A 73 -18.04 -14.27 3.93
C VAL A 73 -16.83 -13.52 4.47
N ALA A 74 -16.67 -13.41 5.78
CA ALA A 74 -15.56 -12.73 6.41
C ALA A 74 -14.23 -13.49 6.22
N GLN A 75 -14.27 -14.82 6.22
CA GLN A 75 -13.09 -15.63 5.92
C GLN A 75 -12.66 -15.47 4.46
N THR A 76 -13.61 -15.54 3.53
CA THR A 76 -13.34 -15.38 2.09
C THR A 76 -12.83 -13.98 1.78
N SER A 77 -13.41 -12.94 2.39
CA SER A 77 -12.94 -11.57 2.20
C SER A 77 -11.54 -11.35 2.77
N LEU A 78 -11.22 -11.94 3.94
CA LEU A 78 -9.86 -11.91 4.49
C LEU A 78 -8.85 -12.58 3.58
N VAL A 79 -9.16 -13.77 3.04
CA VAL A 79 -8.28 -14.47 2.11
C VAL A 79 -8.06 -13.61 0.86
N LEU A 80 -9.13 -13.11 0.24
CA LEU A 80 -9.05 -12.30 -0.97
C LEU A 80 -8.24 -11.02 -0.76
N VAL A 81 -8.50 -10.28 0.31
CA VAL A 81 -7.74 -9.06 0.63
C VAL A 81 -6.28 -9.39 0.95
N THR A 82 -6.03 -10.47 1.69
CA THR A 82 -4.66 -10.90 1.99
C THR A 82 -3.91 -11.27 0.71
N SER A 83 -4.55 -11.96 -0.23
CA SER A 83 -3.97 -12.27 -1.54
C SER A 83 -3.68 -11.00 -2.35
N ILE A 84 -4.60 -10.03 -2.39
CA ILE A 84 -4.38 -8.74 -3.07
C ILE A 84 -3.23 -7.97 -2.43
N ALA A 85 -3.20 -7.87 -1.09
CA ALA A 85 -2.12 -7.20 -0.36
C ALA A 85 -0.77 -7.88 -0.61
N ALA A 86 -0.72 -9.21 -0.62
CA ALA A 86 0.48 -9.97 -0.94
C ALA A 86 0.96 -9.71 -2.38
N LEU A 87 0.05 -9.70 -3.36
CA LEU A 87 0.38 -9.38 -4.75
C LEU A 87 0.92 -7.95 -4.89
N LEU A 88 0.31 -6.97 -4.24
CA LEU A 88 0.80 -5.58 -4.21
C LEU A 88 2.18 -5.49 -3.56
N PHE A 89 2.40 -6.22 -2.47
CA PHE A 89 3.69 -6.25 -1.79
C PHE A 89 4.79 -6.85 -2.69
N VAL A 90 4.52 -7.99 -3.34
CA VAL A 90 5.43 -8.63 -4.29
C VAL A 90 5.71 -7.70 -5.48
N TYR A 91 4.68 -7.03 -6.01
CA TYR A 91 4.81 -6.04 -7.08
C TYR A 91 5.78 -4.91 -6.69
N LEU A 92 5.60 -4.31 -5.50
CA LEU A 92 6.47 -3.24 -5.02
C LEU A 92 7.91 -3.72 -4.81
N LEU A 93 8.10 -4.90 -4.20
CA LEU A 93 9.42 -5.49 -4.00
C LEU A 93 10.13 -5.79 -5.32
N TYR A 94 9.41 -6.35 -6.30
CA TYR A 94 9.95 -6.64 -7.62
C TYR A 94 10.48 -5.36 -8.29
N PHE A 95 9.69 -4.29 -8.32
CA PHE A 95 10.12 -3.05 -8.94
C PHE A 95 11.21 -2.32 -8.15
N LEU A 96 11.23 -2.47 -6.83
CA LEU A 96 12.32 -1.97 -5.99
C LEU A 96 13.63 -2.69 -6.31
N PHE A 97 13.60 -4.01 -6.44
CA PHE A 97 14.75 -4.83 -6.83
C PHE A 97 15.26 -4.48 -8.24
N VAL A 98 14.36 -4.39 -9.23
CA VAL A 98 14.71 -4.01 -10.61
C VAL A 98 15.37 -2.62 -10.64
N THR A 99 14.83 -1.69 -9.86
CA THR A 99 15.38 -0.33 -9.76
C THR A 99 16.76 -0.33 -9.10
N PHE A 100 16.95 -1.12 -8.05
CA PHE A 100 18.24 -1.27 -7.38
C PHE A 100 19.31 -1.83 -8.33
N LYS A 101 18.98 -2.89 -9.07
CA LYS A 101 19.88 -3.50 -10.07
C LYS A 101 20.25 -2.52 -11.19
N LYS A 102 19.30 -1.72 -11.68
CA LYS A 102 19.56 -0.68 -12.71
C LYS A 102 20.47 0.43 -12.20
N PHE A 103 20.33 0.83 -10.94
CA PHE A 103 21.18 1.86 -10.34
C PHE A 103 22.62 1.37 -10.16
N ASN A 104 22.81 0.12 -9.71
CA ASN A 104 24.14 -0.44 -9.48
C ASN A 104 24.94 -0.69 -10.77
N ARG A 105 24.27 -0.76 -11.94
CA ARG A 105 24.92 -0.88 -13.25
C ARG A 105 25.34 0.46 -13.87
N ARG A 106 24.93 1.59 -13.28
CA ARG A 106 25.24 2.94 -13.79
C ARG A 106 26.35 3.64 -12.98
N LYS A 107 26.80 3.03 -11.89
CA LYS A 107 28.00 3.40 -11.16
C LYS A 107 29.12 2.49 -11.61
#